data_AF-A0AA95JZ32-F1
#
_entry.id   AF-A0AA95JZ32-F1
#
_cell.length_a   1.000
_cell.length_b   1.000
_cell.length_c   1.000
_cell.angle_alpha   90.00
_cell.angle_beta   90.00
_cell.angle_gamma   90.00
#
_symmetry.space_group_name_H-M   'P 1'
#
loop_
_entity.id
_entity.type
_entity.pdbx_description
1 polymer ?
#
loop_
_entity_poly.entity_id
_entity_poly.type
_entity_poly.pdbx_seq_one_letter_code
_entity_poly.pdbx_strand_id
1 'polypeptide(L)'
;MKRVSQLTALALALGLASSVSAAQTAKTLTFTHLLQQKGTAIDTRVSAFYNGWPQQINGTQGHEPGALNLSASWLSAMNNEQLSTWAQQHQLQKNTDIALYGDSKDNDAVAKRLKEAGYTNLSTLSDALQQPDRLQKLPHFEQLVYPQWLHDLQQGKDVPAKPAGDVKVIEAAWGAPKLYLVSHIPDAGYIDTNEVESEPLWNKVSDAQLKALLAKHGIRHDTTVVLYGRDVYAAARVAQIMLYAGVKDVRILDGGWKTWSDADLPVERGLPKNVEPAPDFGVTIPAQPQLMLDMEQARGLLHRKDASLVSIRSWPEFIGTTSGYSYIKPKGEIAGARWGHAGSDSTHMEDFHNPDGTMRSADDIAAMWKAWNILPTQQVSFYCGTGWRASETFMYARAMGWQNVSVYDGGWYEWSADPKNPIVTGERKVDSTL
;
A
#
# COMPACT_ATOMS: atom_id res chain seq x y z
N MET A 1 -16.64 72.21 53.15
CA MET A 1 -16.44 71.52 51.85
C MET A 1 -14.98 71.08 51.76
N LYS A 2 -14.74 69.78 51.44
CA LYS A 2 -13.54 69.14 50.84
C LYS A 2 -12.14 69.46 51.45
N ARG A 3 -11.59 68.60 52.33
CA ARG A 3 -10.66 67.44 52.09
C ARG A 3 -9.24 67.81 51.61
N VAL A 4 -8.22 67.58 52.45
CA VAL A 4 -6.80 67.39 52.06
C VAL A 4 -6.14 66.34 52.98
N SER A 5 -5.49 65.37 52.33
CA SER A 5 -4.32 64.55 52.70
C SER A 5 -4.36 63.60 53.92
N GLN A 6 -4.49 62.30 53.63
CA GLN A 6 -3.67 61.27 54.29
C GLN A 6 -3.00 60.42 53.19
N LEU A 7 -1.68 60.37 53.22
CA LEU A 7 -0.81 59.55 52.39
C LEU A 7 -0.12 58.56 53.34
N THR A 8 -0.48 57.28 53.24
CA THR A 8 0.26 56.19 53.86
C THR A 8 0.62 55.22 52.75
N ALA A 9 1.90 55.18 52.40
CA ALA A 9 2.45 54.22 51.45
C ALA A 9 2.67 52.88 52.15
N LEU A 10 2.06 51.82 51.64
CA LEU A 10 2.36 50.43 52.02
C LEU A 10 2.86 49.72 50.76
N ALA A 11 4.14 49.39 50.74
CA ALA A 11 4.77 48.61 49.68
C ALA A 11 4.41 47.12 49.85
N LEU A 12 3.75 46.53 48.86
CA LEU A 12 3.57 45.08 48.75
C LEU A 12 4.59 44.53 47.74
N ALA A 13 5.56 43.78 48.23
CA ALA A 13 6.47 43.00 47.39
C ALA A 13 5.78 41.70 46.96
N LEU A 14 5.41 41.61 45.67
CA LEU A 14 4.97 40.36 45.05
C LEU A 14 6.19 39.69 44.41
N GLY A 15 6.64 38.59 45.02
CA GLY A 15 7.62 37.69 44.43
C GLY A 15 7.00 36.93 43.26
N LEU A 16 7.44 37.25 42.05
CA LEU A 16 7.18 36.44 40.87
C LEU A 16 8.11 35.22 40.91
N ALA A 17 7.59 34.09 41.36
CA ALA A 17 8.23 32.79 41.11
C ALA A 17 7.96 32.39 39.66
N SER A 18 8.91 32.68 38.77
CA SER A 18 8.92 32.15 37.41
C SER A 18 9.29 30.67 37.46
N SER A 19 8.29 29.78 37.36
CA SER A 19 8.51 28.36 37.12
C SER A 19 8.97 28.16 35.68
N VAL A 20 10.28 28.14 35.48
CA VAL A 20 10.89 27.61 34.25
C VAL A 20 10.63 26.10 34.27
N SER A 21 9.72 25.60 33.43
CA SER A 21 9.67 24.16 33.19
C SER A 21 10.96 23.78 32.47
N ALA A 22 11.79 22.97 33.12
CA ALA A 22 12.90 22.32 32.44
C ALA A 22 12.27 21.41 31.39
N ALA A 23 12.41 21.77 30.11
CA ALA A 23 12.14 20.86 29.01
C ALA A 23 13.04 19.64 29.23
N GLN A 24 12.43 18.52 29.63
CA GLN A 24 13.14 17.28 29.84
C GLN A 24 13.68 16.85 28.48
N THR A 25 14.98 17.07 28.25
CA THR A 25 15.63 16.70 27.00
C THR A 25 15.42 15.21 26.77
N ALA A 26 14.78 14.87 25.65
CA ALA A 26 14.53 13.47 25.30
C ALA A 26 15.87 12.72 25.26
N LYS A 27 15.92 11.53 25.88
CA LYS A 27 17.07 10.64 25.79
C LYS A 27 17.37 10.38 24.30
N THR A 28 18.63 10.46 23.89
CA THR A 28 19.06 10.21 22.51
C THR A 28 19.90 8.95 22.43
N LEU A 29 19.75 8.17 21.36
CA LEU A 29 20.56 6.99 21.07
C LEU A 29 21.03 7.01 19.61
N THR A 30 22.21 6.46 19.34
CA THR A 30 22.65 6.18 17.97
C THR A 30 22.13 4.81 17.53
N PHE A 31 22.06 4.56 16.22
CA PHE A 31 21.63 3.28 15.66
C PHE A 31 22.47 2.11 16.16
N THR A 32 23.80 2.30 16.25
CA THR A 32 24.71 1.28 16.80
C THR A 32 24.39 0.95 18.27
N HIS A 33 24.14 1.96 19.12
CA HIS A 33 23.79 1.72 20.51
C HIS A 33 22.41 1.07 20.67
N LEU A 34 21.45 1.44 19.81
CA LEU A 34 20.13 0.83 19.78
C LEU A 34 20.22 -0.68 19.49
N LEU A 35 21.02 -1.08 18.49
CA LEU A 35 21.25 -2.48 18.17
C LEU A 35 21.94 -3.25 19.32
N GLN A 36 22.92 -2.64 19.99
CA GLN A 36 23.57 -3.24 21.16
C GLN A 36 22.58 -3.52 22.30
N GLN A 37 21.54 -2.70 22.44
CA GLN A 37 20.46 -2.86 23.42
C GLN A 37 19.34 -3.79 22.92
N LYS A 38 19.44 -4.34 21.70
CA LYS A 38 18.35 -5.07 21.03
C LYS A 38 17.05 -4.25 20.98
N GLY A 39 17.19 -2.93 20.83
CA GLY A 39 16.07 -2.02 20.70
C GLY A 39 15.51 -1.97 19.28
N THR A 40 14.47 -1.18 19.11
CA THR A 40 13.73 -1.05 17.84
C THR A 40 13.67 0.40 17.41
N ALA A 41 14.01 0.66 16.15
CA ALA A 41 13.80 1.97 15.53
C ALA A 41 12.36 2.06 15.02
N ILE A 42 11.72 3.22 15.18
CA ILE A 42 10.40 3.50 14.61
C ILE A 42 10.49 4.78 13.79
N ASP A 43 10.22 4.64 12.49
CA ASP A 43 10.03 5.74 11.55
C ASP A 43 8.62 6.30 11.71
N THR A 44 8.53 7.57 12.09
CA THR A 44 7.25 8.26 12.34
C THR A 44 6.72 9.00 11.12
N ARG A 45 7.47 8.99 10.01
CA ARG A 45 7.07 9.60 8.74
C ARG A 45 5.98 8.77 8.05
N VAL A 46 5.29 9.40 7.11
CA VAL A 46 4.33 8.70 6.23
C VAL A 46 5.02 7.58 5.42
N SER A 47 4.25 6.53 5.11
CA SER A 47 4.74 5.32 4.43
C SER A 47 5.45 5.60 3.12
N ALA A 48 5.07 6.63 2.36
CA ALA A 48 5.77 7.01 1.13
C ALA A 48 7.28 7.24 1.36
N PHE A 49 7.66 7.96 2.42
CA PHE A 49 9.07 8.25 2.73
C PHE A 49 9.79 7.07 3.35
N TYR A 50 9.09 6.30 4.19
CA TYR A 50 9.57 5.01 4.69
C TYR A 50 9.89 4.06 3.52
N ASN A 51 9.00 3.97 2.54
CA ASN A 51 9.10 3.08 1.39
C ASN A 51 10.26 3.43 0.45
N GLY A 52 10.71 4.67 0.41
CA GLY A 52 11.87 5.06 -0.40
C GLY A 52 11.78 6.44 -1.05
N TRP A 53 10.61 7.09 -1.07
CA TRP A 53 10.51 8.43 -1.62
C TRP A 53 11.36 9.41 -0.83
N PRO A 54 12.22 10.20 -1.47
CA PRO A 54 12.99 11.21 -0.75
C PRO A 54 12.11 12.44 -0.47
N GLN A 55 12.26 13.05 0.70
CA GLN A 55 11.51 14.25 1.08
C GLN A 55 11.90 15.49 0.26
N GLN A 56 13.05 15.45 -0.41
CA GLN A 56 13.57 16.48 -1.31
C GLN A 56 14.25 15.82 -2.50
N ILE A 57 14.40 16.54 -3.61
CA ILE A 57 15.13 16.05 -4.79
C ILE A 57 16.56 15.71 -4.39
N ASN A 58 17.04 14.53 -4.78
CA ASN A 58 18.34 13.95 -4.39
C ASN A 58 18.54 13.75 -2.88
N GLY A 59 17.46 13.78 -2.08
CA GLY A 59 17.50 13.49 -0.66
C GLY A 59 17.68 12.00 -0.35
N THR A 60 17.78 11.69 0.95
CA THR A 60 17.88 10.31 1.43
C THR A 60 16.60 9.53 1.15
N GLN A 61 16.78 8.25 0.81
CA GLN A 61 15.70 7.36 0.40
C GLN A 61 15.60 6.21 1.40
N GLY A 62 14.39 6.00 1.93
CA GLY A 62 14.09 4.83 2.76
C GLY A 62 14.23 5.07 4.26
N HIS A 63 14.43 3.97 4.98
CA HIS A 63 14.38 3.88 6.45
C HIS A 63 15.60 3.14 7.01
N GLU A 64 15.81 3.23 8.32
CA GLU A 64 16.91 2.53 8.99
C GLU A 64 16.69 1.01 9.00
N PRO A 65 17.74 0.17 8.92
CA PRO A 65 17.57 -1.29 8.88
C PRO A 65 16.74 -1.83 10.04
N GLY A 66 15.68 -2.58 9.73
CA GLY A 66 14.77 -3.17 10.72
C GLY A 66 13.87 -2.16 11.45
N ALA A 67 13.81 -0.91 10.97
CA ALA A 67 12.88 0.07 11.52
C ALA A 67 11.43 -0.30 11.18
N LEU A 68 10.55 -0.16 12.16
CA LEU A 68 9.09 -0.24 11.96
C LEU A 68 8.57 1.11 11.45
N ASN A 69 7.47 1.11 10.70
CA ASN A 69 6.75 2.34 10.39
C ASN A 69 5.53 2.48 11.31
N LEU A 70 5.44 3.60 12.02
CA LEU A 70 4.24 4.03 12.75
C LEU A 70 4.04 5.52 12.49
N SER A 71 3.42 5.84 11.36
CA SER A 71 3.22 7.24 10.97
C SER A 71 2.36 7.98 11.99
N ALA A 72 2.76 9.21 12.33
CA ALA A 72 1.94 10.06 13.20
C ALA A 72 0.54 10.35 12.59
N SER A 73 0.43 10.37 11.26
CA SER A 73 -0.84 10.58 10.54
C SER A 73 -1.86 9.47 10.79
N TRP A 74 -1.42 8.26 11.16
CA TRP A 74 -2.32 7.13 11.42
C TRP A 74 -2.97 7.18 12.79
N LEU A 75 -2.39 7.93 13.73
CA LEU A 75 -2.76 7.88 15.14
C LEU A 75 -4.24 8.21 15.38
N SER A 76 -4.84 9.13 14.62
CA SER A 76 -6.26 9.46 14.74
C SER A 76 -7.20 8.35 14.22
N ALA A 77 -6.70 7.48 13.35
CA ALA A 77 -7.43 6.33 12.82
C ALA A 77 -7.18 5.04 13.62
N MET A 78 -6.23 5.06 14.57
CA MET A 78 -5.88 3.93 15.43
C MET A 78 -6.42 4.11 16.85
N ASN A 79 -7.35 3.26 17.25
CA ASN A 79 -7.76 3.12 18.65
C ASN A 79 -6.66 2.39 19.48
N ASN A 80 -6.86 2.29 20.80
CA ASN A 80 -5.87 1.68 21.70
C ASN A 80 -5.68 0.17 21.45
N GLU A 81 -6.73 -0.54 21.03
CA GLU A 81 -6.66 -1.95 20.70
C GLU A 81 -5.83 -2.17 19.43
N GLN A 82 -6.07 -1.38 18.38
CA GLN A 82 -5.30 -1.43 17.13
C GLN A 82 -3.81 -1.12 17.37
N LEU A 83 -3.49 -0.11 18.18
CA LEU A 83 -2.10 0.18 18.56
C LEU A 83 -1.46 -0.97 19.35
N SER A 84 -2.21 -1.59 20.26
CA SER A 84 -1.74 -2.76 21.01
C SER A 84 -1.49 -3.96 20.10
N THR A 85 -2.41 -4.23 19.16
CA THR A 85 -2.28 -5.31 18.18
C THR A 85 -1.09 -5.07 17.26
N TRP A 86 -0.92 -3.86 16.74
CA TRP A 86 0.26 -3.46 15.97
C TRP A 86 1.55 -3.74 16.76
N ALA A 87 1.63 -3.28 18.01
CA ALA A 87 2.82 -3.47 18.82
C ALA A 87 3.10 -4.95 19.14
N GLN A 88 2.06 -5.76 19.34
CA GLN A 88 2.19 -7.21 19.53
C GLN A 88 2.67 -7.93 18.26
N GLN A 89 2.14 -7.56 17.10
CA GLN A 89 2.57 -8.11 15.80
C GLN A 89 4.07 -7.85 15.55
N HIS A 90 4.57 -6.70 15.98
CA HIS A 90 5.98 -6.35 15.93
C HIS A 90 6.80 -6.75 17.17
N GLN A 91 6.23 -7.59 18.04
CA GLN A 91 6.90 -8.16 19.20
C GLN A 91 7.47 -7.12 20.19
N LEU A 92 6.87 -5.92 20.24
CA LEU A 92 7.28 -4.85 21.15
C LEU A 92 6.78 -5.14 22.58
N GLN A 93 7.73 -5.26 23.50
CA GLN A 93 7.48 -5.39 24.94
C GLN A 93 7.51 -4.01 25.60
N LYS A 94 6.86 -3.86 26.77
CA LYS A 94 6.77 -2.55 27.46
C LYS A 94 8.12 -1.96 27.86
N ASN A 95 9.12 -2.82 28.03
CA ASN A 95 10.51 -2.48 28.35
C ASN A 95 11.43 -2.43 27.11
N THR A 96 10.93 -2.68 25.89
CA THR A 96 11.73 -2.55 24.67
C THR A 96 12.28 -1.12 24.57
N ASP A 97 13.59 -0.99 24.36
CA ASP A 97 14.19 0.30 24.03
C ASP A 97 13.75 0.71 22.62
N ILE A 98 13.01 1.81 22.51
CA ILE A 98 12.46 2.33 21.26
C ILE A 98 13.12 3.66 20.93
N ALA A 99 13.67 3.78 19.72
CA ALA A 99 14.19 5.05 19.21
C ALA A 99 13.34 5.55 18.04
N LEU A 100 12.73 6.72 18.23
CA LEU A 100 11.89 7.37 17.22
C LEU A 100 12.72 8.28 16.33
N TYR A 101 12.36 8.36 15.05
CA TYR A 101 12.87 9.39 14.14
C TYR A 101 11.85 9.78 13.08
N GLY A 102 12.05 10.98 12.52
CA GLY A 102 11.08 11.74 11.75
C GLY A 102 11.17 13.21 12.16
N ASP A 103 10.20 14.04 11.79
CA ASP A 103 10.16 15.39 12.34
C ASP A 103 9.79 15.38 13.84
N SER A 104 10.12 16.45 14.54
CA SER A 104 9.94 16.52 15.99
C SER A 104 8.48 16.40 16.43
N LYS A 105 7.54 16.94 15.63
CA LYS A 105 6.12 16.95 15.99
C LYS A 105 5.54 15.53 15.87
N ASP A 106 5.90 14.82 14.82
CA ASP A 106 5.47 13.44 14.58
C ASP A 106 6.07 12.49 15.64
N ASN A 107 7.36 12.67 15.96
CA ASN A 107 8.01 11.94 17.06
C ASN A 107 7.32 12.18 18.41
N ASP A 108 6.96 13.42 18.75
CA ASP A 108 6.28 13.74 20.00
C ASP A 108 4.86 13.12 20.06
N ALA A 109 4.14 13.14 18.94
CA ALA A 109 2.80 12.55 18.85
C ALA A 109 2.83 11.03 19.04
N VAL A 110 3.75 10.34 18.35
CA VAL A 110 3.95 8.89 18.49
C VAL A 110 4.46 8.54 19.89
N ALA A 111 5.43 9.30 20.42
CA ALA A 111 5.94 9.08 21.77
C ALA A 111 4.85 9.19 22.83
N LYS A 112 3.96 10.18 22.70
CA LYS A 112 2.82 10.35 23.60
C LYS A 112 1.91 9.11 23.57
N ARG A 113 1.52 8.64 22.39
CA ARG A 113 0.66 7.46 22.23
C ARG A 113 1.29 6.18 22.75
N LEU A 114 2.59 5.98 22.50
CA LEU A 114 3.34 4.84 23.04
C LEU A 114 3.45 4.89 24.57
N LYS A 115 3.69 6.07 25.17
CA LYS A 115 3.70 6.26 26.63
C LYS A 115 2.34 5.96 27.26
N GLU A 116 1.26 6.45 26.66
CA GLU A 116 -0.12 6.15 27.09
C GLU A 116 -0.42 4.64 26.99
N ALA A 117 0.16 3.96 26.01
CA ALA A 117 0.10 2.50 25.88
C ALA A 117 1.11 1.76 26.78
N GLY A 118 1.89 2.45 27.62
CA GLY A 118 2.80 1.86 28.61
C GLY A 118 4.23 1.56 28.14
N TYR A 119 4.65 2.04 26.95
CA TYR A 119 6.03 1.96 26.49
C TYR A 119 6.83 3.16 27.02
N THR A 120 7.73 2.93 27.96
CA THR A 120 8.40 4.00 28.72
C THR A 120 9.84 4.26 28.28
N ASN A 121 10.51 3.28 27.67
CA ASN A 121 11.90 3.37 27.23
C ASN A 121 12.00 4.02 25.83
N LEU A 122 11.58 5.28 25.73
CA LEU A 122 11.58 6.02 24.47
C LEU A 122 12.79 6.96 24.37
N SER A 123 13.44 6.97 23.21
CA SER A 123 14.55 7.85 22.84
C SER A 123 14.33 8.44 21.45
N THR A 124 15.10 9.46 21.08
CA THR A 124 15.25 9.89 19.68
C THR A 124 16.47 9.21 19.06
N LEU A 125 16.34 8.72 17.83
CA LEU A 125 17.47 8.17 17.07
C LEU A 125 18.29 9.32 16.47
N SER A 126 19.44 9.62 17.06
CA SER A 126 20.18 10.87 16.80
C SER A 126 20.91 10.92 15.47
N ASP A 127 21.29 9.77 14.92
CA ASP A 127 21.99 9.62 13.65
C ASP A 127 21.08 9.08 12.52
N ALA A 128 19.77 9.13 12.72
CA ALA A 128 18.79 8.65 11.75
C ALA A 128 18.97 9.36 10.40
N LEU A 129 18.94 8.58 9.31
CA LEU A 129 19.02 9.06 7.92
C LEU A 129 20.34 9.75 7.54
N GLN A 130 21.35 9.77 8.41
CA GLN A 130 22.64 10.43 8.14
C GLN A 130 23.61 9.57 7.32
N GLN A 131 23.35 8.26 7.22
CA GLN A 131 24.18 7.30 6.46
C GLN A 131 23.34 6.69 5.33
N PRO A 132 23.29 7.31 4.13
CA PRO A 132 22.43 6.84 3.04
C PRO A 132 22.67 5.38 2.64
N ASP A 133 23.92 4.92 2.68
CA ASP A 133 24.34 3.59 2.25
C ASP A 133 23.77 2.44 3.09
N ARG A 134 23.28 2.71 4.31
CA ARG A 134 22.68 1.69 5.17
C ARG A 134 21.16 1.61 5.05
N LEU A 135 20.52 2.62 4.46
CA LEU A 135 19.05 2.69 4.42
C LEU A 135 18.46 1.57 3.57
N GLN A 136 17.28 1.11 3.99
CA GLN A 136 16.47 0.12 3.30
C GLN A 136 15.28 0.81 2.64
N LYS A 137 14.84 0.29 1.49
CA LYS A 137 13.71 0.83 0.73
C LYS A 137 13.09 -0.28 -0.11
N LEU A 138 11.86 -0.06 -0.58
CA LEU A 138 11.30 -0.87 -1.66
C LEU A 138 12.21 -0.77 -2.89
N PRO A 139 12.54 -1.89 -3.56
CA PRO A 139 13.32 -1.87 -4.79
C PRO A 139 12.72 -0.97 -5.87
N HIS A 140 11.38 -0.89 -5.93
CA HIS A 140 10.65 -0.07 -6.88
C HIS A 140 9.59 0.81 -6.21
N PHE A 141 9.99 1.57 -5.18
CA PHE A 141 9.10 2.49 -4.46
C PHE A 141 8.38 3.48 -5.39
N GLU A 142 8.99 3.82 -6.52
CA GLU A 142 8.46 4.78 -7.50
C GLU A 142 7.15 4.32 -8.14
N GLN A 143 6.82 3.03 -8.06
CA GLN A 143 5.59 2.44 -8.60
C GLN A 143 4.38 2.71 -7.69
N LEU A 144 4.61 3.04 -6.42
CA LEU A 144 3.58 3.42 -5.45
C LEU A 144 3.75 4.91 -5.13
N VAL A 145 3.08 5.75 -5.91
CA VAL A 145 3.19 7.21 -5.79
C VAL A 145 2.28 7.74 -4.69
N TYR A 146 2.52 8.98 -4.25
CA TYR A 146 1.73 9.63 -3.19
C TYR A 146 1.16 10.98 -3.67
N PRO A 147 0.12 11.52 -3.00
CA PRO A 147 -0.66 12.64 -3.54
C PRO A 147 0.16 13.90 -3.88
N GLN A 148 1.05 14.31 -2.97
CA GLN A 148 1.87 15.51 -3.19
C GLN A 148 2.84 15.36 -4.36
N TRP A 149 3.42 14.16 -4.58
CA TRP A 149 4.25 13.90 -5.76
C TRP A 149 3.46 14.08 -7.05
N LEU A 150 2.24 13.53 -7.10
CA LEU A 150 1.40 13.61 -8.28
C LEU A 150 0.94 15.04 -8.54
N HIS A 151 0.57 15.77 -7.49
CA HIS A 151 0.22 17.18 -7.59
C HIS A 151 1.40 18.02 -8.10
N ASP A 152 2.60 17.84 -7.55
CA ASP A 152 3.80 18.56 -7.99
C ASP A 152 4.15 18.25 -9.46
N LEU A 153 3.98 16.99 -9.89
CA LEU A 153 4.12 16.58 -11.29
C LEU A 153 3.11 17.31 -12.20
N GLN A 154 1.84 17.39 -11.81
CA GLN A 154 0.79 18.12 -12.55
C GLN A 154 1.07 19.62 -12.65
N GLN A 155 1.69 20.20 -11.63
CA GLN A 155 2.12 21.61 -11.64
C GLN A 155 3.42 21.84 -12.43
N GLY A 156 3.95 20.82 -13.10
CA GLY A 156 5.17 20.91 -13.90
C GLY A 156 6.45 21.08 -13.07
N LYS A 157 6.41 20.80 -11.76
CA LYS A 157 7.60 20.85 -10.91
C LYS A 157 8.55 19.70 -11.24
N ASP A 158 9.78 19.82 -10.78
CA ASP A 158 10.70 18.70 -10.80
C ASP A 158 10.38 17.75 -9.63
N VAL A 159 10.36 16.45 -9.90
CA VAL A 159 9.98 15.42 -8.94
C VAL A 159 10.94 14.23 -9.04
N PRO A 160 11.25 13.53 -7.93
CA PRO A 160 11.99 12.28 -7.98
C PRO A 160 11.28 11.26 -8.88
N ALA A 161 12.05 10.40 -9.55
CA ALA A 161 11.53 9.36 -10.45
C ALA A 161 10.51 9.88 -11.48
N LYS A 162 10.73 11.09 -12.01
CA LYS A 162 9.89 11.73 -13.01
C LYS A 162 9.71 10.83 -14.24
N PRO A 163 8.48 10.67 -14.74
CA PRO A 163 8.21 9.98 -16.00
C PRO A 163 9.05 10.52 -17.16
N ALA A 164 9.51 9.64 -18.05
CA ALA A 164 10.35 10.02 -19.18
C ALA A 164 9.58 10.72 -20.32
N GLY A 165 8.25 10.53 -20.37
CA GLY A 165 7.40 11.03 -21.45
C GLY A 165 5.99 11.37 -20.96
N ASP A 166 5.02 11.15 -21.85
CA ASP A 166 3.61 11.47 -21.59
C ASP A 166 3.08 10.74 -20.34
N VAL A 167 2.32 11.46 -19.52
CA VAL A 167 1.69 10.92 -18.30
C VAL A 167 0.18 10.96 -18.45
N LYS A 168 -0.47 9.86 -18.07
CA LYS A 168 -1.92 9.78 -17.91
C LYS A 168 -2.25 9.43 -16.46
N VAL A 169 -3.05 10.28 -15.82
CA VAL A 169 -3.69 9.95 -14.54
C VAL A 169 -5.05 9.37 -14.87
N ILE A 170 -5.39 8.22 -14.30
CA ILE A 170 -6.64 7.54 -14.62
C ILE A 170 -7.27 7.01 -13.34
N GLU A 171 -8.54 7.33 -13.17
CA GLU A 171 -9.36 6.68 -12.17
C GLU A 171 -9.98 5.39 -12.71
N ALA A 172 -9.87 4.31 -11.95
CA ALA A 172 -10.50 3.03 -12.25
C ALA A 172 -11.59 2.70 -11.21
N ALA A 173 -12.78 2.33 -11.69
CA ALA A 173 -13.88 1.84 -10.86
C ALA A 173 -14.86 0.99 -11.69
N TRP A 174 -15.73 0.25 -11.00
CA TRP A 174 -16.74 -0.57 -11.67
C TRP A 174 -17.96 0.24 -12.16
N GLY A 175 -18.24 0.13 -13.45
CA GLY A 175 -19.37 0.74 -14.14
C GLY A 175 -19.09 2.16 -14.63
N ALA A 176 -20.14 2.81 -15.14
CA ALA A 176 -20.09 4.22 -15.55
C ALA A 176 -19.66 5.16 -14.38
N PRO A 177 -19.07 6.34 -14.69
CA PRO A 177 -18.57 7.26 -13.68
C PRO A 177 -19.68 7.72 -12.73
N LYS A 178 -19.46 7.53 -11.42
CA LYS A 178 -20.36 7.92 -10.33
C LYS A 178 -19.70 8.98 -9.45
N LEU A 179 -18.92 8.56 -8.45
CA LEU A 179 -18.18 9.46 -7.56
C LEU A 179 -17.17 10.32 -8.31
N TYR A 180 -16.67 9.85 -9.46
CA TYR A 180 -15.82 10.63 -10.37
C TYR A 180 -16.47 11.97 -10.72
N LEU A 181 -17.76 11.95 -11.07
CA LEU A 181 -18.48 13.14 -11.48
C LEU A 181 -18.58 14.19 -10.37
N VAL A 182 -18.56 13.74 -9.10
CA VAL A 182 -18.64 14.61 -7.92
C VAL A 182 -17.28 15.20 -7.59
N SER A 183 -16.22 14.40 -7.68
CA SER A 183 -14.85 14.79 -7.36
C SER A 183 -13.86 13.75 -7.87
N HIS A 184 -12.87 14.20 -8.64
CA HIS A 184 -11.74 13.40 -9.12
C HIS A 184 -10.44 14.21 -9.10
N ILE A 185 -9.31 13.52 -9.23
CA ILE A 185 -7.99 14.15 -9.33
C ILE A 185 -7.96 15.00 -10.60
N PRO A 186 -7.45 16.24 -10.58
CA PRO A 186 -7.41 17.09 -11.77
C PRO A 186 -6.78 16.39 -12.97
N ASP A 187 -7.35 16.59 -14.16
CA ASP A 187 -6.91 16.00 -15.42
C ASP A 187 -6.96 14.46 -15.49
N ALA A 188 -7.55 13.78 -14.49
CA ALA A 188 -7.69 12.34 -14.51
C ALA A 188 -8.69 11.89 -15.57
N GLY A 189 -8.34 10.89 -16.38
CA GLY A 189 -9.29 10.11 -17.16
C GLY A 189 -10.11 9.16 -16.28
N TYR A 190 -11.03 8.42 -16.89
CA TYR A 190 -11.83 7.39 -16.22
C TYR A 190 -11.88 6.12 -17.05
N ILE A 191 -11.57 4.99 -16.43
CA ILE A 191 -11.74 3.65 -17.01
C ILE A 191 -12.76 2.89 -16.17
N ASP A 192 -13.81 2.41 -16.85
CA ASP A 192 -14.69 1.38 -16.28
C ASP A 192 -13.96 0.04 -16.35
N THR A 193 -13.90 -0.71 -15.23
CA THR A 193 -13.27 -2.03 -15.23
C THR A 193 -13.92 -3.00 -16.22
N ASN A 194 -15.19 -2.81 -16.60
CA ASN A 194 -15.83 -3.59 -17.66
C ASN A 194 -15.24 -3.37 -19.06
N GLU A 195 -14.37 -2.37 -19.23
CA GLU A 195 -13.60 -2.21 -20.47
C GLU A 195 -12.40 -3.19 -20.53
N VAL A 196 -11.84 -3.62 -19.38
CA VAL A 196 -10.66 -4.50 -19.32
C VAL A 196 -10.99 -5.97 -19.02
N GLU A 197 -12.17 -6.28 -18.51
CA GLU A 197 -12.61 -7.64 -18.16
C GLU A 197 -14.10 -7.86 -18.48
N SER A 198 -14.49 -9.12 -18.71
CA SER A 198 -15.87 -9.43 -19.10
C SER A 198 -16.36 -10.81 -18.66
N GLU A 199 -17.68 -10.98 -18.68
CA GLU A 199 -18.32 -12.30 -18.66
C GLU A 199 -17.79 -13.23 -19.78
N PRO A 200 -17.89 -14.56 -19.61
CA PRO A 200 -18.58 -15.27 -18.51
C PRO A 200 -17.73 -15.48 -17.24
N LEU A 201 -16.41 -15.29 -17.30
CA LEU A 201 -15.50 -15.63 -16.18
C LEU A 201 -14.95 -14.42 -15.43
N TRP A 202 -15.21 -13.20 -15.89
CA TRP A 202 -14.57 -11.98 -15.38
C TRP A 202 -13.05 -11.96 -15.58
N ASN A 203 -12.55 -12.76 -16.53
CA ASN A 203 -11.17 -12.68 -17.01
C ASN A 203 -10.98 -11.40 -17.85
N LYS A 204 -9.72 -11.04 -18.12
CA LYS A 204 -9.40 -9.95 -19.03
C LYS A 204 -10.06 -10.16 -20.40
N VAL A 205 -10.42 -9.06 -21.05
CA VAL A 205 -10.88 -9.08 -22.45
C VAL A 205 -9.76 -9.54 -23.40
N SER A 206 -10.12 -9.80 -24.66
CA SER A 206 -9.13 -10.19 -25.68
C SER A 206 -8.08 -9.10 -25.92
N ASP A 207 -6.91 -9.49 -26.40
CA ASP A 207 -5.81 -8.56 -26.69
C ASP A 207 -6.19 -7.50 -27.73
N ALA A 208 -7.10 -7.83 -28.65
CA ALA A 208 -7.66 -6.89 -29.61
C ALA A 208 -8.56 -5.82 -28.95
N GLN A 209 -9.36 -6.21 -27.95
CA GLN A 209 -10.17 -5.28 -27.16
C GLN A 209 -9.28 -4.41 -26.26
N LEU A 210 -8.23 -4.98 -25.65
CA LEU A 210 -7.23 -4.21 -24.90
C LEU A 210 -6.53 -3.18 -25.80
N LYS A 211 -6.14 -3.55 -27.02
CA LYS A 211 -5.57 -2.60 -27.99
C LYS A 211 -6.53 -1.44 -28.28
N ALA A 212 -7.81 -1.73 -28.51
CA ALA A 212 -8.82 -0.71 -28.78
C ALA A 212 -9.04 0.22 -27.57
N LEU A 213 -9.06 -0.33 -26.36
CA LEU A 213 -9.15 0.42 -25.11
C LEU A 213 -7.96 1.35 -24.91
N LEU A 214 -6.73 0.82 -25.02
CA LEU A 214 -5.51 1.61 -24.85
C LEU A 214 -5.46 2.75 -25.86
N ALA A 215 -5.84 2.48 -27.12
CA ALA A 215 -5.95 3.51 -28.14
C ALA A 215 -7.00 4.57 -27.79
N LYS A 216 -8.21 4.18 -27.36
CA LYS A 216 -9.28 5.10 -26.94
C LYS A 216 -8.84 6.03 -25.81
N HIS A 217 -8.04 5.54 -24.88
CA HIS A 217 -7.54 6.31 -23.73
C HIS A 217 -6.20 7.01 -24.00
N GLY A 218 -5.71 7.00 -25.25
CA GLY A 218 -4.50 7.71 -25.65
C GLY A 218 -3.23 7.15 -24.99
N ILE A 219 -3.18 5.83 -24.74
CA ILE A 219 -2.09 5.15 -24.04
C ILE A 219 -1.28 4.34 -25.05
N ARG A 220 0.03 4.64 -25.13
CA ARG A 220 1.02 3.83 -25.82
C ARG A 220 1.84 3.02 -24.84
N HIS A 221 2.68 2.11 -25.34
CA HIS A 221 3.55 1.27 -24.52
C HIS A 221 4.58 2.07 -23.69
N ASP A 222 4.90 3.30 -24.11
CA ASP A 222 5.85 4.23 -23.50
C ASP A 222 5.19 5.40 -22.75
N THR A 223 3.85 5.41 -22.66
CA THR A 223 3.11 6.33 -21.80
C THR A 223 3.22 5.87 -20.34
N THR A 224 3.55 6.78 -19.42
CA THR A 224 3.43 6.48 -17.99
C THR A 224 1.96 6.60 -17.57
N VAL A 225 1.42 5.56 -16.96
CA VAL A 225 0.03 5.55 -16.47
C VAL A 225 0.04 5.47 -14.95
N VAL A 226 -0.53 6.49 -14.30
CA VAL A 226 -0.76 6.55 -12.85
C VAL A 226 -2.23 6.24 -12.60
N LEU A 227 -2.50 5.05 -12.07
CA LEU A 227 -3.86 4.59 -11.76
C LEU A 227 -4.19 4.85 -10.29
N TYR A 228 -5.43 5.24 -10.05
CA TYR A 228 -6.01 5.28 -8.70
C TYR A 228 -7.46 4.82 -8.75
N GLY A 229 -8.00 4.42 -7.61
CA GLY A 229 -9.39 4.00 -7.49
C GLY A 229 -9.96 4.46 -6.17
N ARG A 230 -11.27 4.29 -5.99
CA ARG A 230 -11.91 4.41 -4.66
C ARG A 230 -11.44 3.26 -3.78
N ASP A 231 -11.27 2.12 -4.43
CA ASP A 231 -10.63 0.95 -3.90
C ASP A 231 -9.37 0.68 -4.72
N VAL A 232 -8.24 0.42 -4.05
CA VAL A 232 -6.94 0.23 -4.69
C VAL A 232 -6.94 -0.98 -5.64
N TYR A 233 -7.64 -2.07 -5.29
CA TYR A 233 -7.74 -3.27 -6.13
C TYR A 233 -8.33 -3.05 -7.54
N ALA A 234 -9.12 -1.99 -7.77
CA ALA A 234 -9.74 -1.70 -9.06
C ALA A 234 -8.70 -1.07 -9.99
N ALA A 235 -7.94 -0.12 -9.44
CA ALA A 235 -6.77 0.46 -10.08
C ALA A 235 -5.70 -0.60 -10.34
N ALA A 236 -5.46 -1.49 -9.37
CA ALA A 236 -4.48 -2.55 -9.52
C ALA A 236 -4.87 -3.58 -10.59
N ARG A 237 -6.17 -3.93 -10.70
CA ARG A 237 -6.69 -4.81 -11.76
C ARG A 237 -6.42 -4.24 -13.14
N VAL A 238 -6.73 -2.96 -13.36
CA VAL A 238 -6.41 -2.27 -14.61
C VAL A 238 -4.90 -2.19 -14.83
N ALA A 239 -4.12 -1.90 -13.78
CA ALA A 239 -2.67 -1.76 -13.86
C ALA A 239 -1.97 -3.05 -14.29
N GLN A 240 -2.33 -4.19 -13.68
CA GLN A 240 -1.75 -5.49 -14.00
C GLN A 240 -2.08 -5.90 -15.44
N ILE A 241 -3.30 -5.63 -15.91
CA ILE A 241 -3.69 -5.88 -17.31
C ILE A 241 -2.94 -4.96 -18.29
N MET A 242 -2.69 -3.71 -17.94
CA MET A 242 -1.87 -2.78 -18.74
C MET A 242 -0.40 -3.23 -18.81
N LEU A 243 0.15 -3.73 -17.70
CA LEU A 243 1.50 -4.31 -17.67
C LEU A 243 1.58 -5.56 -18.55
N TYR A 244 0.61 -6.48 -18.45
CA TYR A 244 0.48 -7.64 -19.34
C TYR A 244 0.45 -7.23 -20.81
N ALA A 245 -0.36 -6.20 -21.14
CA ALA A 245 -0.48 -5.71 -22.50
C ALA A 245 0.84 -5.13 -23.03
N GLY A 246 1.61 -4.44 -22.18
CA GLY A 246 2.96 -3.97 -22.50
C GLY A 246 3.23 -2.50 -22.18
N VAL A 247 2.39 -1.84 -21.39
CA VAL A 247 2.69 -0.50 -20.87
C VAL A 247 3.87 -0.62 -19.90
N LYS A 248 4.97 0.08 -20.17
CA LYS A 248 6.24 -0.09 -19.45
C LYS A 248 6.23 0.51 -18.04
N ASP A 249 5.66 1.71 -17.90
CA ASP A 249 5.62 2.45 -16.64
C ASP A 249 4.17 2.60 -16.16
N VAL A 250 3.74 1.65 -15.33
CA VAL A 250 2.43 1.67 -14.66
C VAL A 250 2.66 1.80 -13.16
N ARG A 251 1.96 2.77 -12.56
CA ARG A 251 2.07 3.15 -11.15
C ARG A 251 0.68 3.23 -10.50
N ILE A 252 0.64 3.10 -9.19
CA ILE A 252 -0.57 3.23 -8.37
C ILE A 252 -0.41 4.40 -7.42
N LEU A 253 -1.44 5.23 -7.26
CA LEU A 253 -1.54 6.15 -6.13
C LEU A 253 -1.82 5.34 -4.86
N ASP A 254 -0.84 5.29 -3.97
CA ASP A 254 -0.92 4.50 -2.74
C ASP A 254 -2.06 4.99 -1.85
N GLY A 255 -2.89 4.06 -1.37
CA GLY A 255 -4.17 4.33 -0.69
C GLY A 255 -5.28 4.94 -1.55
N GLY A 256 -5.06 5.10 -2.86
CA GLY A 256 -6.08 5.48 -3.83
C GLY A 256 -6.64 6.89 -3.64
N TRP A 257 -7.92 7.08 -3.99
CA TRP A 257 -8.61 8.37 -3.89
C TRP A 257 -8.60 8.96 -2.48
N LYS A 258 -8.68 8.10 -1.46
CA LYS A 258 -8.78 8.55 -0.07
C LYS A 258 -7.57 9.40 0.32
N THR A 259 -6.36 8.99 -0.07
CA THR A 259 -5.14 9.74 0.29
C THR A 259 -5.07 11.10 -0.40
N TRP A 260 -5.56 11.22 -1.64
CA TRP A 260 -5.70 12.52 -2.30
C TRP A 260 -6.69 13.43 -1.57
N SER A 261 -7.84 12.87 -1.18
CA SER A 261 -8.87 13.62 -0.44
C SER A 261 -8.39 14.05 0.94
N ASP A 262 -7.71 13.17 1.68
CA ASP A 262 -7.18 13.48 3.02
C ASP A 262 -6.04 14.51 2.97
N ALA A 263 -5.32 14.60 1.84
CA ALA A 263 -4.29 15.61 1.61
C ALA A 263 -4.86 17.01 1.27
N ASP A 264 -6.18 17.16 1.17
CA ASP A 264 -6.88 18.41 0.85
C ASP A 264 -6.34 19.10 -0.42
N LEU A 265 -5.99 18.27 -1.43
CA LEU A 265 -5.48 18.74 -2.72
C LEU A 265 -6.64 19.13 -3.67
N PRO A 266 -6.37 19.96 -4.70
CA PRO A 266 -7.39 20.37 -5.66
C PRO A 266 -8.10 19.20 -6.34
N VAL A 267 -9.36 19.39 -6.73
CA VAL A 267 -10.20 18.38 -7.39
C VAL A 267 -10.95 18.98 -8.57
N GLU A 268 -11.24 18.17 -9.58
CA GLU A 268 -12.14 18.50 -10.69
C GLU A 268 -13.48 17.75 -10.56
N ARG A 269 -14.48 18.17 -11.34
CA ARG A 269 -15.85 17.62 -11.35
C ARG A 269 -16.37 17.47 -12.77
N GLY A 270 -17.37 16.63 -12.95
CA GLY A 270 -18.05 16.43 -14.23
C GLY A 270 -17.55 15.22 -15.02
N LEU A 271 -17.94 15.14 -16.29
CA LEU A 271 -17.61 14.03 -17.18
C LEU A 271 -16.11 14.02 -17.54
N PRO A 272 -15.54 12.83 -17.83
CA PRO A 272 -14.16 12.75 -18.31
C PRO A 272 -13.92 13.61 -19.53
N LYS A 273 -12.79 14.32 -19.56
CA LYS A 273 -12.38 15.15 -20.70
C LYS A 273 -12.13 14.25 -21.92
N ASN A 274 -12.35 14.77 -23.12
CA ASN A 274 -12.00 14.08 -24.35
C ASN A 274 -10.49 13.83 -24.41
N VAL A 275 -10.09 12.62 -24.77
CA VAL A 275 -8.69 12.22 -24.92
C VAL A 275 -8.38 12.02 -26.39
N GLU A 276 -7.23 12.51 -26.85
CA GLU A 276 -6.74 12.23 -28.20
C GLU A 276 -6.35 10.74 -28.30
N PRO A 277 -6.97 9.95 -29.20
CA PRO A 277 -6.67 8.53 -29.32
C PRO A 277 -5.24 8.27 -29.79
N ALA A 278 -4.64 7.16 -29.33
CA ALA A 278 -3.34 6.68 -29.75
C ALA A 278 -3.48 5.34 -30.51
N PRO A 279 -3.79 5.35 -31.82
CA PRO A 279 -4.13 4.13 -32.57
C PRO A 279 -2.96 3.15 -32.71
N ASP A 280 -1.72 3.64 -32.66
CA ASP A 280 -0.52 2.82 -32.61
C ASP A 280 0.01 2.72 -31.17
N PHE A 281 0.00 1.50 -30.63
CA PHE A 281 0.52 1.20 -29.31
C PHE A 281 2.06 1.19 -29.29
N GLY A 282 2.70 0.92 -30.43
CA GLY A 282 4.16 0.86 -30.61
C GLY A 282 4.82 -0.49 -30.32
N VAL A 283 4.10 -1.47 -29.77
CA VAL A 283 4.55 -2.88 -29.62
C VAL A 283 3.39 -3.85 -29.82
N THR A 284 3.70 -5.14 -30.01
CA THR A 284 2.68 -6.20 -30.05
C THR A 284 2.10 -6.45 -28.67
N ILE A 285 0.77 -6.53 -28.59
CA ILE A 285 0.04 -6.94 -27.38
C ILE A 285 -0.25 -8.43 -27.46
N PRO A 286 0.00 -9.22 -26.40
CA PRO A 286 0.64 -8.82 -25.14
C PRO A 286 2.16 -8.81 -25.24
N ALA A 287 2.81 -7.79 -24.69
CA ALA A 287 4.27 -7.76 -24.61
C ALA A 287 4.83 -8.50 -23.38
N GLN A 288 4.01 -8.73 -22.35
CA GLN A 288 4.40 -9.40 -21.11
C GLN A 288 3.41 -10.53 -20.75
N PRO A 289 3.25 -11.55 -21.62
CA PRO A 289 2.25 -12.60 -21.43
C PRO A 289 2.44 -13.39 -20.13
N GLN A 290 3.68 -13.52 -19.64
CA GLN A 290 4.02 -14.25 -18.42
C GLN A 290 3.45 -13.63 -17.13
N LEU A 291 2.95 -12.39 -17.17
CA LEU A 291 2.34 -11.73 -16.01
C LEU A 291 0.91 -12.24 -15.73
N MET A 292 0.30 -12.98 -16.66
CA MET A 292 -1.02 -13.56 -16.51
C MET A 292 -0.98 -15.06 -16.82
N LEU A 293 -1.39 -15.89 -15.87
CA LEU A 293 -1.46 -17.34 -16.05
C LEU A 293 -2.88 -17.80 -16.35
N ASP A 294 -2.98 -18.83 -17.20
CA ASP A 294 -4.18 -19.64 -17.34
C ASP A 294 -4.26 -20.74 -16.25
N MET A 295 -5.37 -21.48 -16.24
CA MET A 295 -5.62 -22.53 -15.25
C MET A 295 -4.59 -23.67 -15.27
N GLU A 296 -4.09 -24.07 -16.44
CA GLU A 296 -3.12 -25.17 -16.53
C GLU A 296 -1.72 -24.75 -16.10
N GLN A 297 -1.32 -23.52 -16.43
CA GLN A 297 -0.10 -22.91 -15.91
C GLN A 297 -0.18 -22.76 -14.38
N ALA A 298 -1.31 -22.31 -13.84
CA ALA A 298 -1.55 -22.19 -12.41
C ALA A 298 -1.49 -23.55 -11.70
N ARG A 299 -2.11 -24.59 -12.30
CA ARG A 299 -2.04 -25.98 -11.81
C ARG A 299 -0.59 -26.46 -11.69
N GLY A 300 0.26 -26.10 -12.64
CA GLY A 300 1.70 -26.44 -12.65
C GLY A 300 2.53 -25.81 -11.52
N LEU A 301 1.96 -24.90 -10.72
CA LEU A 301 2.63 -24.33 -9.54
C LEU A 301 2.33 -25.07 -8.24
N LEU A 302 1.30 -25.93 -8.23
CA LEU A 302 0.85 -26.64 -7.04
C LEU A 302 1.89 -27.68 -6.59
N HIS A 303 1.96 -27.93 -5.28
CA HIS A 303 2.83 -28.93 -4.66
C HIS A 303 4.34 -28.76 -4.94
N ARG A 304 4.79 -27.52 -5.15
CA ARG A 304 6.19 -27.18 -5.42
C ARG A 304 6.81 -26.37 -4.28
N LYS A 305 8.13 -26.50 -4.15
CA LYS A 305 8.95 -25.69 -3.22
C LYS A 305 9.48 -24.42 -3.88
N ASP A 306 9.69 -24.48 -5.19
CA ASP A 306 10.18 -23.41 -6.06
C ASP A 306 9.05 -22.60 -6.71
N ALA A 307 7.78 -22.93 -6.43
CA ALA A 307 6.61 -22.19 -6.89
C ALA A 307 5.49 -22.16 -5.86
N SER A 308 4.63 -21.14 -5.94
CA SER A 308 3.45 -20.96 -5.12
C SER A 308 2.28 -20.45 -5.96
N LEU A 309 1.15 -21.17 -5.93
CA LEU A 309 -0.15 -20.59 -6.26
C LEU A 309 -0.75 -20.03 -4.96
N VAL A 310 -1.03 -18.73 -4.94
CA VAL A 310 -1.33 -17.98 -3.72
C VAL A 310 -2.76 -17.46 -3.72
N SER A 311 -3.54 -17.91 -2.74
CA SER A 311 -4.92 -17.46 -2.52
C SER A 311 -4.95 -16.14 -1.75
N ILE A 312 -5.38 -15.08 -2.41
CA ILE A 312 -5.65 -13.75 -1.84
C ILE A 312 -7.16 -13.64 -1.59
N ARG A 313 -7.63 -14.50 -0.69
CA ARG A 313 -9.04 -14.61 -0.30
C ARG A 313 -9.16 -14.50 1.22
N SER A 314 -10.30 -14.08 1.74
CA SER A 314 -10.52 -14.02 3.18
C SER A 314 -10.40 -15.41 3.83
N TRP A 315 -10.12 -15.48 5.13
CA TRP A 315 -10.06 -16.78 5.82
C TRP A 315 -11.34 -17.61 5.65
N PRO A 316 -12.57 -17.06 5.79
CA PRO A 316 -13.81 -17.80 5.56
C PRO A 316 -13.97 -18.35 4.14
N GLU A 317 -13.42 -17.67 3.13
CA GLU A 317 -13.34 -18.18 1.76
C GLU A 317 -12.36 -19.34 1.65
N PHE A 318 -11.14 -19.16 2.19
CA PHE A 318 -10.06 -20.15 2.15
C PHE A 318 -10.46 -21.48 2.81
N ILE A 319 -11.18 -21.46 3.93
CA ILE A 319 -11.66 -22.68 4.60
C ILE A 319 -12.99 -23.21 4.04
N GLY A 320 -13.61 -22.52 3.08
CA GLY A 320 -14.84 -22.97 2.43
C GLY A 320 -16.14 -22.72 3.20
N THR A 321 -16.14 -21.81 4.19
CA THR A 321 -17.37 -21.37 4.87
C THR A 321 -18.29 -20.59 3.92
N THR A 322 -17.69 -19.77 3.07
CA THR A 322 -18.37 -18.98 2.03
C THR A 322 -17.60 -19.06 0.71
N SER A 323 -18.28 -18.81 -0.42
CA SER A 323 -17.57 -18.60 -1.69
C SER A 323 -16.97 -17.18 -1.76
N GLY A 324 -17.57 -16.23 -1.03
CA GLY A 324 -17.26 -14.81 -1.06
C GLY A 324 -18.13 -14.01 -2.05
N TYR A 325 -18.87 -14.68 -2.95
CA TYR A 325 -19.51 -14.03 -4.10
C TYR A 325 -20.91 -14.57 -4.34
N SER A 326 -21.86 -13.68 -4.63
CA SER A 326 -23.25 -14.05 -4.93
C SER A 326 -23.40 -14.88 -6.20
N TYR A 327 -22.49 -14.70 -7.17
CA TYR A 327 -22.49 -15.39 -8.47
C TYR A 327 -21.59 -16.62 -8.54
N ILE A 328 -20.82 -16.92 -7.49
CA ILE A 328 -19.99 -18.13 -7.40
C ILE A 328 -20.62 -19.07 -6.37
N LYS A 329 -21.20 -20.19 -6.84
CA LYS A 329 -21.87 -21.17 -5.97
C LYS A 329 -20.91 -22.10 -5.22
N PRO A 330 -19.86 -22.67 -5.83
CA PRO A 330 -18.96 -23.57 -5.13
C PRO A 330 -18.21 -22.88 -3.99
N LYS A 331 -18.02 -23.62 -2.89
CA LYS A 331 -17.25 -23.20 -1.71
C LYS A 331 -16.04 -24.11 -1.53
N GLY A 332 -14.97 -23.54 -0.99
CA GLY A 332 -13.70 -24.22 -0.79
C GLY A 332 -12.57 -23.47 -1.44
N GLU A 333 -11.46 -24.17 -1.62
CA GLU A 333 -10.23 -23.62 -2.15
C GLU A 333 -9.52 -24.58 -3.09
N ILE A 334 -8.70 -24.04 -4.00
CA ILE A 334 -7.79 -24.80 -4.84
C ILE A 334 -6.88 -25.67 -3.97
N ALA A 335 -6.92 -26.99 -4.16
CA ALA A 335 -6.09 -27.91 -3.40
C ALA A 335 -4.60 -27.64 -3.66
N GLY A 336 -3.83 -27.44 -2.60
CA GLY A 336 -2.39 -27.14 -2.67
C GLY A 336 -2.03 -25.66 -2.78
N ALA A 337 -3.01 -24.75 -2.91
CA ALA A 337 -2.76 -23.31 -2.83
C ALA A 337 -2.37 -22.88 -1.41
N ARG A 338 -1.46 -21.90 -1.32
CA ARG A 338 -1.01 -21.29 -0.05
C ARG A 338 -1.84 -20.04 0.24
N TRP A 339 -2.25 -19.83 1.49
CA TRP A 339 -2.99 -18.62 1.85
C TRP A 339 -2.05 -17.43 1.91
N GLY A 340 -2.32 -16.40 1.12
CA GLY A 340 -1.52 -15.18 1.07
C GLY A 340 -2.09 -14.05 1.92
N HIS A 341 -3.09 -14.32 2.77
CA HIS A 341 -3.91 -13.31 3.46
C HIS A 341 -4.74 -12.45 2.48
N ALA A 342 -5.61 -11.59 3.03
CA ALA A 342 -6.39 -10.63 2.26
C ALA A 342 -7.01 -9.61 3.21
N GLY A 343 -8.17 -9.94 3.75
CA GLY A 343 -8.98 -9.06 4.56
C GLY A 343 -10.16 -9.80 5.17
N SER A 344 -11.08 -9.03 5.74
CA SER A 344 -12.24 -9.54 6.48
C SER A 344 -13.22 -10.33 5.60
N ASP A 345 -13.38 -9.94 4.34
CA ASP A 345 -14.29 -10.57 3.37
C ASP A 345 -13.77 -10.52 1.92
N SER A 346 -14.66 -10.72 0.95
CA SER A 346 -14.32 -10.76 -0.47
C SER A 346 -14.00 -9.40 -1.10
N THR A 347 -14.27 -8.32 -0.38
CA THR A 347 -14.21 -6.92 -0.84
C THR A 347 -13.26 -6.04 -0.04
N HIS A 348 -12.58 -6.57 0.97
CA HIS A 348 -11.61 -5.84 1.80
C HIS A 348 -10.22 -6.50 1.78
N MET A 349 -9.19 -5.69 2.10
CA MET A 349 -7.77 -6.03 1.98
C MET A 349 -6.95 -5.55 3.20
N GLU A 350 -7.56 -5.53 4.39
CA GLU A 350 -6.98 -4.91 5.60
C GLU A 350 -5.64 -5.52 6.02
N ASP A 351 -5.35 -6.78 5.68
CA ASP A 351 -4.05 -7.39 6.00
C ASP A 351 -2.89 -6.70 5.26
N PHE A 352 -3.18 -6.00 4.16
CA PHE A 352 -2.23 -5.30 3.29
C PHE A 352 -2.28 -3.77 3.41
N HIS A 353 -3.15 -3.22 4.25
CA HIS A 353 -3.34 -1.77 4.36
C HIS A 353 -2.92 -1.23 5.73
N ASN A 354 -2.27 -0.07 5.72
CA ASN A 354 -2.14 0.78 6.89
C ASN A 354 -3.49 1.44 7.22
N PRO A 355 -3.64 2.10 8.39
CA PRO A 355 -4.89 2.77 8.76
C PRO A 355 -5.38 3.87 7.81
N ASP A 356 -4.50 4.41 6.95
CA ASP A 356 -4.84 5.38 5.91
C ASP A 356 -5.14 4.74 4.52
N GLY A 357 -5.09 3.42 4.42
CA GLY A 357 -5.31 2.66 3.19
C GLY A 357 -4.05 2.43 2.34
N THR A 358 -2.90 3.00 2.72
CA THR A 358 -1.64 2.79 1.99
C THR A 358 -1.09 1.38 2.19
N MET A 359 -0.20 0.92 1.31
CA MET A 359 0.44 -0.38 1.43
C MET A 359 1.15 -0.53 2.79
N ARG A 360 0.83 -1.61 3.49
CA ARG A 360 1.52 -2.03 4.71
C ARG A 360 3.00 -2.30 4.44
N SER A 361 3.84 -2.25 5.48
CA SER A 361 5.28 -2.40 5.30
C SER A 361 5.68 -3.68 4.54
N ALA A 362 6.68 -3.57 3.68
CA ALA A 362 7.20 -4.70 2.90
C ALA A 362 7.66 -5.85 3.79
N ASP A 363 8.25 -5.53 4.94
CA ASP A 363 8.74 -6.50 5.93
C ASP A 363 7.59 -7.29 6.53
N ASP A 364 6.46 -6.65 6.85
CA ASP A 364 5.27 -7.33 7.35
C ASP A 364 4.64 -8.25 6.31
N ILE A 365 4.47 -7.75 5.08
CA ILE A 365 3.92 -8.53 3.97
C ILE A 365 4.81 -9.75 3.70
N ALA A 366 6.13 -9.56 3.65
CA ALA A 366 7.09 -10.63 3.44
C ALA A 366 7.09 -11.65 4.59
N ALA A 367 6.99 -11.20 5.85
CA ALA A 367 6.90 -12.09 7.01
C ALA A 367 5.61 -12.92 7.00
N MET A 368 4.48 -12.29 6.68
CA MET A 368 3.17 -12.91 6.55
C MET A 368 3.16 -13.98 5.44
N TRP A 369 3.68 -13.67 4.27
CA TRP A 369 3.82 -14.62 3.16
C TRP A 369 4.81 -15.75 3.46
N LYS A 370 5.94 -15.43 4.09
CA LYS A 370 6.93 -16.44 4.51
C LYS A 370 6.34 -17.45 5.49
N ALA A 371 5.46 -17.02 6.40
CA ALA A 371 4.75 -17.93 7.31
C ALA A 371 3.90 -18.97 6.57
N TRP A 372 3.53 -18.68 5.32
CA TRP A 372 2.80 -19.56 4.39
C TRP A 372 3.68 -20.26 3.33
N ASN A 373 5.01 -20.21 3.50
CA ASN A 373 6.00 -20.71 2.54
C ASN A 373 5.89 -20.05 1.14
N ILE A 374 5.51 -18.78 1.11
CA ILE A 374 5.49 -17.93 -0.08
C ILE A 374 6.73 -17.03 -0.02
N LEU A 375 7.65 -17.20 -0.96
CA LEU A 375 9.00 -16.61 -0.90
C LEU A 375 9.35 -15.88 -2.21
N PRO A 376 10.16 -14.80 -2.15
CA PRO A 376 10.54 -14.02 -3.34
C PRO A 376 11.38 -14.79 -4.36
N THR A 377 11.96 -15.93 -3.97
CA THR A 377 12.77 -16.79 -4.84
C THR A 377 11.95 -17.77 -5.66
N GLN A 378 10.64 -17.87 -5.41
CA GLN A 378 9.73 -18.77 -6.10
C GLN A 378 9.14 -18.14 -7.37
N GLN A 379 8.58 -18.97 -8.24
CA GLN A 379 7.54 -18.54 -9.17
C GLN A 379 6.22 -18.40 -8.40
N VAL A 380 5.68 -17.18 -8.30
CA VAL A 380 4.51 -16.90 -7.45
C VAL A 380 3.37 -16.36 -8.30
N SER A 381 2.24 -17.05 -8.32
CA SER A 381 1.03 -16.54 -8.98
C SER A 381 -0.06 -16.28 -7.95
N PHE A 382 -0.56 -15.07 -7.92
CA PHE A 382 -1.66 -14.67 -7.05
C PHE A 382 -3.01 -14.95 -7.74
N TYR A 383 -4.02 -15.33 -6.98
CA TYR A 383 -5.40 -15.42 -7.46
C TYR A 383 -6.39 -15.12 -6.34
N CYS A 384 -7.64 -14.83 -6.68
CA CYS A 384 -8.72 -14.71 -5.72
C CYS A 384 -10.02 -15.30 -6.31
N GLY A 385 -11.16 -14.63 -6.17
CA GLY A 385 -12.38 -15.00 -6.91
C GLY A 385 -12.19 -14.85 -8.42
N THR A 386 -11.87 -13.62 -8.85
CA THR A 386 -11.83 -13.17 -10.25
C THR A 386 -10.66 -12.23 -10.57
N GLY A 387 -9.62 -12.21 -9.74
CA GLY A 387 -8.35 -11.51 -10.03
C GLY A 387 -8.14 -10.12 -9.43
N TRP A 388 -9.15 -9.45 -8.86
CA TRP A 388 -9.02 -8.07 -8.35
C TRP A 388 -8.03 -7.94 -7.18
N ARG A 389 -8.32 -8.60 -6.05
CA ARG A 389 -7.42 -8.65 -4.87
C ARG A 389 -6.03 -9.23 -5.19
N ALA A 390 -5.97 -10.16 -6.13
CA ALA A 390 -4.72 -10.73 -6.63
C ALA A 390 -3.87 -9.70 -7.40
N SER A 391 -4.52 -8.80 -8.14
CA SER A 391 -3.82 -7.75 -8.88
C SER A 391 -3.22 -6.70 -7.94
N GLU A 392 -3.88 -6.39 -6.82
CA GLU A 392 -3.32 -5.51 -5.78
C GLU A 392 -2.05 -6.07 -5.16
N THR A 393 -2.08 -7.33 -4.73
CA THR A 393 -0.90 -8.00 -4.17
C THR A 393 0.20 -8.23 -5.20
N PHE A 394 -0.15 -8.44 -6.48
CA PHE A 394 0.81 -8.42 -7.57
C PHE A 394 1.54 -7.07 -7.68
N MET A 395 0.82 -5.94 -7.61
CA MET A 395 1.43 -4.61 -7.67
C MET A 395 2.35 -4.37 -6.47
N TYR A 396 1.98 -4.83 -5.28
CA TYR A 396 2.83 -4.76 -4.09
C TYR A 396 4.08 -5.64 -4.22
N ALA A 397 3.94 -6.89 -4.64
CA ALA A 397 5.08 -7.79 -4.84
C ALA A 397 6.05 -7.26 -5.93
N ARG A 398 5.50 -6.65 -6.99
CA ARG A 398 6.28 -5.96 -8.02
C ARG A 398 7.06 -4.77 -7.44
N ALA A 399 6.43 -3.94 -6.62
CA ALA A 399 7.08 -2.82 -5.93
C ALA A 399 8.18 -3.30 -4.96
N MET A 400 7.96 -4.45 -4.32
CA MET A 400 8.92 -5.17 -3.47
C MET A 400 10.05 -5.86 -4.26
N GLY A 401 10.05 -5.79 -5.59
CA GLY A 401 11.11 -6.34 -6.44
C GLY A 401 11.08 -7.86 -6.63
N TRP A 402 9.93 -8.51 -6.39
CA TRP A 402 9.78 -9.94 -6.65
C TRP A 402 9.80 -10.18 -8.16
N GLN A 403 10.75 -10.99 -8.62
CA GLN A 403 11.10 -11.07 -10.05
C GLN A 403 10.16 -11.97 -10.87
N ASN A 404 9.51 -12.94 -10.24
CA ASN A 404 8.72 -13.96 -10.93
C ASN A 404 7.31 -14.05 -10.34
N VAL A 405 6.57 -12.93 -10.46
CA VAL A 405 5.18 -12.80 -10.00
C VAL A 405 4.21 -12.71 -11.17
N SER A 406 3.03 -13.29 -11.01
CA SER A 406 1.93 -13.26 -11.99
C SER A 406 0.57 -13.26 -11.30
N VAL A 407 -0.50 -13.06 -12.08
CA VAL A 407 -1.89 -13.30 -11.65
C VAL A 407 -2.44 -14.50 -12.40
N TYR A 408 -3.03 -15.47 -11.70
CA TYR A 408 -3.87 -16.48 -12.33
C TYR A 408 -5.29 -15.90 -12.44
N ASP A 409 -5.69 -15.57 -13.66
CA ASP A 409 -6.82 -14.68 -13.93
C ASP A 409 -8.16 -15.27 -13.47
N GLY A 410 -8.45 -16.51 -13.89
CA GLY A 410 -9.73 -17.16 -13.62
C GLY A 410 -9.97 -17.53 -12.17
N GLY A 411 -8.91 -17.61 -11.36
CA GLY A 411 -8.98 -17.81 -9.92
C GLY A 411 -9.89 -18.96 -9.48
N TRP A 412 -10.59 -18.75 -8.37
CA TRP A 412 -11.56 -19.70 -7.82
C TRP A 412 -12.77 -19.87 -8.75
N TYR A 413 -13.15 -18.82 -9.47
CA TYR A 413 -14.36 -18.87 -10.31
C TYR A 413 -14.20 -19.86 -11.46
N GLU A 414 -13.10 -19.77 -12.21
CA GLU A 414 -12.76 -20.71 -13.28
C GLU A 414 -12.45 -22.10 -12.71
N TRP A 415 -11.63 -22.18 -11.65
CA TRP A 415 -11.20 -23.45 -11.09
C TRP A 415 -12.38 -24.31 -10.63
N SER A 416 -13.31 -23.70 -9.90
CA SER A 416 -14.46 -24.41 -9.33
C SER A 416 -15.59 -24.69 -10.33
N ALA A 417 -15.50 -24.15 -11.56
CA ALA A 417 -16.46 -24.42 -12.61
C ALA A 417 -16.31 -25.85 -13.18
N ASP A 418 -15.11 -26.44 -13.14
CA ASP A 418 -14.90 -27.86 -13.45
C ASP A 418 -14.90 -28.69 -12.16
N PRO A 419 -15.92 -29.56 -11.92
CA PRO A 419 -15.98 -30.39 -10.72
C PRO A 419 -14.86 -31.44 -10.62
N LYS A 420 -14.07 -31.66 -11.68
CA LYS A 420 -12.89 -32.54 -11.65
C LYS A 420 -11.67 -31.90 -11.01
N ASN A 421 -11.65 -30.56 -10.91
CA ASN A 421 -10.55 -29.86 -10.28
C ASN A 421 -10.52 -30.12 -8.77
N PRO A 422 -9.37 -30.44 -8.18
CA PRO A 422 -9.29 -30.76 -6.77
C PRO A 422 -9.54 -29.53 -5.89
N ILE A 423 -10.40 -29.70 -4.90
CA ILE A 423 -10.85 -28.68 -3.95
C ILE A 423 -10.62 -29.17 -2.53
N VAL A 424 -10.23 -28.26 -1.63
CA VAL A 424 -10.10 -28.50 -0.18
C VAL A 424 -11.01 -27.57 0.63
N THR A 425 -11.42 -28.02 1.81
CA THR A 425 -12.23 -27.25 2.78
C THR A 425 -11.72 -27.51 4.20
N GLY A 426 -12.17 -26.70 5.16
CA GLY A 426 -11.84 -26.84 6.58
C GLY A 426 -10.55 -26.13 7.01
N GLU A 427 -10.39 -26.04 8.33
CA GLU A 427 -9.24 -25.46 9.02
C GLU A 427 -7.96 -26.19 8.66
N ARG A 428 -6.93 -25.44 8.26
CA ARG A 428 -5.63 -26.00 7.90
C ARG A 428 -4.52 -24.98 8.08
N LYS A 429 -3.33 -25.49 8.40
CA LYS A 429 -2.08 -24.72 8.44
C LYS A 429 -1.21 -25.15 7.26
N VAL A 430 -0.11 -24.43 7.05
CA VAL A 430 0.94 -24.85 6.10
C VAL A 430 1.35 -26.29 6.42
N ASP A 431 1.28 -27.15 5.42
CA ASP A 431 1.85 -28.48 5.52
C ASP A 431 3.38 -28.33 5.51
N SER A 432 4.03 -28.58 6.65
CA SER A 432 5.48 -28.47 6.82
C SER A 432 6.31 -29.39 5.90
N THR A 433 5.65 -30.29 5.15
CA THR A 433 6.31 -31.20 4.21
C THR A 433 6.57 -30.60 2.82
N LEU A 434 5.96 -29.45 2.49
CA LEU A 434 6.05 -28.77 1.18
C LEU A 434 6.70 -27.39 1.24
#